data_AF-A0A9R0F4N3-F1
#
_entry.id   AF-A0A9R0F4N3-F1
#
_cell.length_a   1.000
_cell.length_b   1.000
_cell.length_c   1.000
_cell.angle_alpha   90.00
_cell.angle_beta   90.00
_cell.angle_gamma   90.00
#
_symmetry.space_group_name_H-M   'P 1'
#
loop_
_entity.id
_entity.type
_entity.pdbx_description
1 polymer ?
#
loop_
_entity_poly.entity_id
_entity_poly.type
_entity_poly.pdbx_seq_one_letter_code
_entity_poly.pdbx_strand_id
1 'polypeptide(L)'
;MTQSVIVKCRIYYNEMLGVLVVLSCVLALATAGQSSPINYCGAKMCKNTNAHTLCQYPKGASPKCNSYMKSRLRTYEKKNILDRLNVLRSLAAQGAMFPFPPAQDMLKLHWIEALAHEAQRWADQCRPPQSVEEHDTCRDLYSLKVGQCVASVVGTTPVRVEQMVDIWNIQGIFYNYTVDYYVPPRNGSAYYGDFAQMLWSGSYMVGCGLSRFMAQWKGRMQRVQRLVCNVAPYGPQATQAIWTPGSPASHCPHKAMPNLKGNGLCVYPESRRAVEKALERRERDLSRAKRKKKTRKPPKSGKVRRDLPEVSDYDYGDEGKPRPTRQNKMVLTTTAKSVHPIMSLIKLIPSMADYPANFPKELMDNAASYLSPSLLTILVLFL
;
A
#
# COMPACT_ATOMS: atom_id res chain seq x y z
N MET A 1 36.76 61.41 27.25
CA MET A 1 35.79 60.56 26.53
C MET A 1 34.53 60.50 27.36
N THR A 2 33.47 61.11 26.85
CA THR A 2 32.24 61.44 27.58
C THR A 2 31.38 60.19 27.82
N GLN A 3 30.78 60.12 29.01
CA GLN A 3 29.88 59.06 29.52
C GLN A 3 28.81 58.61 28.49
N SER A 4 28.43 59.50 27.56
CA SER A 4 27.49 59.26 26.46
C SER A 4 27.97 58.21 25.43
N VAL A 5 29.27 58.11 25.15
CA VAL A 5 29.83 57.13 24.20
C VAL A 5 29.77 55.71 24.78
N ILE A 6 30.04 55.58 26.07
CA ILE A 6 30.00 54.29 26.80
C ILE A 6 28.56 53.77 26.86
N VAL A 7 27.58 54.63 27.13
CA VAL A 7 26.16 54.25 27.17
C VAL A 7 25.67 53.79 25.79
N LYS A 8 26.01 54.52 24.72
CA LYS A 8 25.66 54.10 23.35
C LYS A 8 26.30 52.75 22.98
N CYS A 9 27.59 52.55 23.29
CA CYS A 9 28.29 51.29 23.02
C CYS A 9 27.67 50.11 23.79
N ARG A 10 27.24 50.34 25.04
CA ARG A 10 26.57 49.33 25.88
C ARG A 10 25.16 48.98 25.38
N ILE A 11 24.42 49.96 24.83
CA ILE A 11 23.12 49.73 24.19
C ILE A 11 23.30 48.91 22.89
N TYR A 12 24.24 49.29 22.03
CA TYR A 12 24.53 48.54 20.79
C TYR A 12 24.99 47.10 21.07
N TYR A 13 25.80 46.88 22.11
CA TYR A 13 26.21 45.53 22.53
C TYR A 13 25.03 44.69 23.00
N ASN A 14 24.12 45.25 23.80
CA ASN A 14 22.94 44.55 24.30
C ASN A 14 21.91 44.23 23.19
N GLU A 15 21.71 45.13 22.23
CA GLU A 15 20.85 44.90 21.05
C GLU A 15 21.42 43.79 20.16
N MET A 16 22.73 43.83 19.87
CA MET A 16 23.40 42.80 19.07
C MET A 16 23.40 41.43 19.77
N LEU A 17 23.58 41.41 21.10
CA LEU A 17 23.48 40.19 21.90
C LEU A 17 22.05 39.63 21.90
N GLY A 18 21.03 40.50 21.98
CA GLY A 18 19.62 40.11 21.88
C GLY A 18 19.29 39.46 20.53
N VAL A 19 19.74 40.04 19.43
CA VAL A 19 19.55 39.49 18.08
C VAL A 19 20.25 38.13 17.92
N LEU A 20 21.47 37.97 18.45
CA LEU A 20 22.20 36.70 18.44
C LEU A 20 21.50 35.61 19.26
N VAL A 21 20.96 35.95 20.43
CA VAL A 21 20.20 35.00 21.26
C VAL A 21 18.94 34.55 20.53
N VAL A 22 18.16 35.47 19.95
CA VAL A 22 16.95 35.13 19.17
C VAL A 22 17.28 34.25 17.97
N LEU A 23 18.31 34.58 17.20
CA LEU A 23 18.77 33.74 16.08
C LEU A 23 19.19 32.34 16.57
N SER A 24 19.93 32.26 17.68
CA SER A 24 20.34 30.97 18.26
C SER A 24 19.15 30.14 18.75
N CYS A 25 18.13 30.77 19.33
CA CYS A 25 16.88 30.10 19.73
C CYS A 25 16.08 29.63 18.51
N VAL A 26 16.01 30.42 17.45
CA VAL A 26 15.35 30.03 16.19
C VAL A 26 16.09 28.85 15.53
N LEU A 27 17.43 28.86 15.52
CA LEU A 27 18.26 27.75 15.03
C LEU A 27 18.13 26.50 15.91
N ALA A 28 18.08 26.65 17.23
CA ALA A 28 17.84 25.54 18.18
C ALA A 28 16.43 24.94 18.00
N LEU A 29 15.40 25.76 17.77
CA LEU A 29 14.05 25.30 17.47
C LEU A 29 13.96 24.64 16.08
N ALA A 30 14.69 25.15 15.09
CA ALA A 30 14.77 24.57 13.75
C ALA A 30 15.48 23.20 13.74
N THR A 31 16.44 22.99 14.64
CA THR A 31 17.18 21.72 14.78
C THR A 31 16.50 20.72 15.72
N ALA A 32 15.77 21.18 16.74
CA ALA A 32 15.00 20.33 17.66
C ALA A 32 13.88 19.52 16.97
N GLY A 33 13.44 19.93 15.77
CA GLY A 33 12.40 19.25 15.00
C GLY A 33 12.88 18.21 13.98
N GLN A 34 14.18 18.16 13.65
CA GLN A 34 14.68 17.25 12.61
C GLN A 34 15.13 15.92 13.22
N SER A 35 14.20 14.99 13.34
CA SER A 35 14.53 13.62 13.74
C SER A 35 15.40 12.93 12.68
N SER A 36 16.48 12.27 13.09
CA SER A 36 17.32 11.50 12.17
C SER A 36 16.48 10.47 11.38
N PRO A 37 16.77 10.26 10.09
CA PRO A 37 16.06 9.27 9.27
C PRO A 37 16.13 7.87 9.88
N ILE A 38 15.04 7.11 9.78
CA ILE A 38 15.00 5.70 10.20
C ILE A 38 15.90 4.89 9.27
N ASN A 39 16.83 4.13 9.85
CA ASN A 39 17.77 3.30 9.09
C ASN A 39 17.25 1.86 8.97
N TYR A 40 16.93 1.45 7.75
CA TYR A 40 16.46 0.10 7.42
C TYR A 40 17.57 -0.85 6.92
N CYS A 41 18.81 -0.39 6.79
CA CYS A 41 19.93 -1.22 6.37
C CYS A 41 20.26 -2.34 7.37
N GLY A 42 20.47 -3.55 6.85
CA GLY A 42 20.75 -4.75 7.63
C GLY A 42 19.63 -5.13 8.60
N ALA A 43 18.38 -4.74 8.33
CA ALA A 43 17.27 -4.95 9.26
C ALA A 43 16.75 -6.40 9.22
N LYS A 44 16.26 -6.90 10.37
CA LYS A 44 15.90 -8.33 10.55
C LYS A 44 14.75 -8.74 9.64
N MET A 45 13.73 -7.89 9.48
CA MET A 45 12.61 -8.13 8.55
C MET A 45 13.06 -8.26 7.09
N CYS A 46 14.20 -7.67 6.74
CA CYS A 46 14.88 -7.88 5.45
C CYS A 46 16.03 -8.90 5.55
N LYS A 47 15.86 -9.95 6.35
CA LYS A 47 16.79 -11.08 6.51
C LYS A 47 18.21 -10.67 6.95
N ASN A 48 18.33 -9.57 7.71
CA ASN A 48 19.62 -8.97 8.11
C ASN A 48 20.51 -8.55 6.93
N THR A 49 19.94 -8.36 5.74
CA THR A 49 20.65 -7.89 4.55
C THR A 49 20.36 -6.41 4.28
N ASN A 50 21.06 -5.83 3.31
CA ASN A 50 20.73 -4.51 2.78
C ASN A 50 19.60 -4.55 1.74
N ALA A 51 18.74 -5.58 1.76
CA ALA A 51 17.70 -5.77 0.75
C ALA A 51 16.54 -4.76 0.80
N HIS A 52 16.44 -3.98 1.87
CA HIS A 52 15.41 -2.94 1.99
C HIS A 52 15.56 -1.89 0.88
N THR A 53 14.46 -1.46 0.26
CA THR A 53 14.47 -0.50 -0.86
C THR A 53 15.19 0.81 -0.53
N LEU A 54 14.88 1.38 0.64
CA LEU A 54 15.58 2.58 1.15
C LEU A 54 17.07 2.37 1.47
N CYS A 55 17.55 1.13 1.54
CA CYS A 55 18.96 0.81 1.74
C CYS A 55 19.68 0.51 0.41
N GLN A 56 19.04 -0.25 -0.48
CA GLN A 56 19.60 -0.60 -1.79
C GLN A 56 19.78 0.63 -2.68
N TYR A 57 18.82 1.55 -2.64
CA TYR A 57 18.72 2.61 -3.63
C TYR A 57 18.88 4.00 -3.00
N PRO A 58 19.81 4.83 -3.50
CA PRO A 58 19.93 6.21 -3.07
C PRO A 58 18.73 7.04 -3.55
N LYS A 59 18.64 8.28 -3.08
CA LYS A 59 17.58 9.18 -3.49
C LYS A 59 17.70 9.58 -4.96
N GLY A 60 16.59 9.48 -5.69
CA GLY A 60 16.47 9.86 -7.09
C GLY A 60 16.30 8.65 -8.01
N ALA A 61 16.22 8.94 -9.31
CA ALA A 61 16.12 7.92 -10.35
C ALA A 61 17.39 7.07 -10.43
N SER A 62 17.22 5.78 -10.69
CA SER A 62 18.32 4.88 -11.01
C SER A 62 19.12 5.40 -12.21
N PRO A 63 20.45 5.22 -12.25
CA PRO A 63 21.25 5.50 -13.45
C PRO A 63 20.76 4.75 -14.71
N LYS A 64 20.01 3.64 -14.52
CA LYS A 64 19.42 2.85 -15.61
C LYS A 64 18.10 3.43 -16.14
N CYS A 65 17.53 4.44 -15.47
CA CYS A 65 16.30 5.10 -15.91
C CYS A 65 16.57 5.96 -17.15
N ASN A 66 16.22 5.44 -18.33
CA ASN A 66 16.34 6.22 -19.56
C ASN A 66 15.26 7.32 -19.62
N SER A 67 15.66 8.54 -19.98
CA SER A 67 14.78 9.71 -20.13
C SER A 67 13.78 9.89 -18.98
N TYR A 68 14.26 9.77 -17.75
CA TYR A 68 13.44 9.95 -16.55
C TYR A 68 12.85 11.36 -16.50
N MET A 69 11.53 11.44 -16.47
CA MET A 69 10.81 12.68 -16.24
C MET A 69 10.49 12.76 -14.75
N LYS A 70 11.05 13.78 -14.08
CA LYS A 70 10.79 14.05 -12.67
C LYS A 70 9.29 14.16 -12.42
N SER A 71 8.72 13.08 -11.91
CA SER A 71 7.30 12.93 -11.66
C SER A 71 7.14 12.81 -10.15
N ARG A 72 6.56 13.84 -9.54
CA ARG A 72 6.18 13.80 -8.13
C ARG A 72 4.68 13.93 -8.08
N LEU A 73 4.03 13.06 -7.31
CA LEU A 73 2.61 13.18 -7.06
C LEU A 73 2.31 14.53 -6.39
N ARG A 74 1.50 15.33 -7.07
CA ARG A 74 0.95 16.58 -6.53
C ARG A 74 -0.08 16.26 -5.45
N THR A 75 -0.38 17.25 -4.61
CA THR A 75 -1.34 17.08 -3.50
C THR A 75 -2.71 16.58 -3.97
N TYR A 76 -3.23 17.10 -5.10
CA TYR A 76 -4.51 16.64 -5.65
C TYR A 76 -4.42 15.21 -6.20
N GLU A 77 -3.28 14.81 -6.80
CA GLU A 77 -3.10 13.44 -7.31
C GLU A 77 -3.07 12.43 -6.17
N LYS A 78 -2.37 12.74 -5.06
CA LYS A 78 -2.40 11.93 -3.83
C LYS A 78 -3.82 11.76 -3.31
N LYS A 79 -4.60 12.86 -3.31
CA LYS A 79 -6.01 12.84 -2.91
C LYS A 79 -6.85 11.98 -3.84
N ASN A 80 -6.71 12.13 -5.16
CA ASN A 80 -7.46 11.33 -6.15
C ASN A 80 -7.18 9.82 -6.01
N ILE A 81 -5.92 9.43 -5.80
CA ILE A 81 -5.56 8.02 -5.55
C ILE A 81 -6.24 7.51 -4.27
N LEU A 82 -6.10 8.25 -3.17
CA LEU A 82 -6.68 7.86 -1.88
C LEU A 82 -8.21 7.76 -1.94
N ASP A 83 -8.85 8.73 -2.59
CA ASP A 83 -10.30 8.75 -2.75
C ASP A 83 -10.74 7.58 -3.62
N ARG A 84 -10.07 7.30 -4.75
CA ARG A 84 -10.43 6.18 -5.62
C ARG A 84 -10.30 4.83 -4.91
N LEU A 85 -9.21 4.61 -4.18
CA LEU A 85 -9.04 3.39 -3.37
C LEU A 85 -10.18 3.25 -2.33
N ASN A 86 -10.53 4.33 -1.62
CA ASN A 86 -11.59 4.29 -0.63
C ASN A 86 -13.00 4.16 -1.23
N VAL A 87 -13.24 4.67 -2.44
CA VAL A 87 -14.48 4.44 -3.20
C VAL A 87 -14.60 2.96 -3.53
N LEU A 88 -13.55 2.33 -4.05
CA LEU A 88 -13.56 0.91 -4.39
C LEU A 88 -13.77 0.02 -3.15
N ARG A 89 -13.09 0.34 -2.04
CA ARG A 89 -13.32 -0.34 -0.75
C ARG A 89 -14.75 -0.15 -0.22
N SER A 90 -15.32 1.04 -0.41
CA SER A 90 -16.69 1.34 0.00
C SER A 90 -17.72 0.57 -0.86
N LEU A 91 -17.46 0.42 -2.15
CA LEU A 91 -18.29 -0.41 -3.04
C LEU A 91 -18.22 -1.89 -2.66
N ALA A 92 -17.02 -2.42 -2.36
CA ALA A 92 -16.86 -3.76 -1.83
C ALA A 92 -17.64 -3.93 -0.51
N ALA A 93 -17.48 -2.99 0.42
CA ALA A 93 -18.15 -3.05 1.72
C ALA A 93 -19.68 -3.09 1.60
N GLN A 94 -20.24 -2.36 0.64
CA GLN A 94 -21.68 -2.32 0.39
C GLN A 94 -22.20 -3.50 -0.44
N GLY A 95 -21.34 -4.43 -0.88
CA GLY A 95 -21.74 -5.53 -1.75
C GLY A 95 -22.07 -5.09 -3.18
N ALA A 96 -21.61 -3.90 -3.59
CA ALA A 96 -21.82 -3.38 -4.93
C ALA A 96 -20.84 -3.96 -5.96
N MET A 97 -19.83 -4.72 -5.52
CA MET A 97 -18.86 -5.41 -6.39
C MET A 97 -19.28 -6.86 -6.65
N PHE A 98 -20.26 -7.09 -7.52
CA PHE A 98 -20.69 -8.44 -7.90
C PHE A 98 -19.52 -9.26 -8.49
N PRO A 99 -19.37 -10.56 -8.16
CA PRO A 99 -20.27 -11.41 -7.36
C PRO A 99 -19.95 -11.45 -5.85
N PHE A 100 -19.15 -10.51 -5.34
CA PHE A 100 -18.64 -10.59 -3.98
C PHE A 100 -19.65 -10.10 -2.92
N PRO A 101 -19.69 -10.74 -1.75
CA PRO A 101 -20.58 -10.34 -0.67
C PRO A 101 -20.13 -9.01 -0.03
N PRO A 102 -21.03 -8.28 0.66
CA PRO A 102 -20.67 -7.09 1.42
C PRO A 102 -19.67 -7.39 2.54
N ALA A 103 -18.93 -6.36 2.98
CA ALA A 103 -17.89 -6.49 4.01
C ALA A 103 -18.30 -5.81 5.31
N GLN A 104 -18.22 -6.52 6.42
CA GLN A 104 -18.55 -5.97 7.74
C GLN A 104 -17.40 -5.23 8.44
N ASP A 105 -16.17 -5.37 7.96
CA ASP A 105 -14.93 -4.99 8.65
C ASP A 105 -13.98 -4.10 7.82
N MET A 106 -14.43 -3.58 6.68
CA MET A 106 -13.59 -2.87 5.71
C MET A 106 -13.06 -1.53 6.24
N LEU A 107 -11.76 -1.43 6.55
CA LEU A 107 -11.17 -0.17 7.02
C LEU A 107 -11.02 0.86 5.89
N LYS A 108 -11.19 2.14 6.24
CA LYS A 108 -10.81 3.25 5.39
C LYS A 108 -9.29 3.45 5.39
N LEU A 109 -8.72 3.70 4.22
CA LEU A 109 -7.30 4.02 4.06
C LEU A 109 -7.00 5.49 4.39
N HIS A 110 -5.81 5.70 4.95
CA HIS A 110 -5.19 7.01 5.18
C HIS A 110 -3.88 7.13 4.42
N TRP A 111 -3.58 8.34 3.90
CA TRP A 111 -2.31 8.62 3.25
C TRP A 111 -1.16 8.81 4.25
N ILE A 112 -0.09 8.04 4.10
CA ILE A 112 1.13 8.08 4.93
C ILE A 112 2.35 8.39 4.05
N GLU A 113 3.06 9.48 4.35
CA GLU A 113 4.19 9.95 3.55
C GLU A 113 5.41 9.03 3.64
N ALA A 114 5.62 8.33 4.76
CA ALA A 114 6.70 7.36 4.89
C ALA A 114 6.57 6.21 3.86
N LEU A 115 5.35 5.68 3.68
CA LEU A 115 5.05 4.66 2.66
C LEU A 115 5.21 5.23 1.25
N ALA A 116 4.75 6.47 1.02
CA ALA A 116 4.87 7.14 -0.27
C ALA A 116 6.33 7.40 -0.67
N HIS A 117 7.17 7.78 0.30
CA HIS A 117 8.59 8.02 0.07
C HIS A 117 9.33 6.75 -0.36
N GLU A 118 8.99 5.61 0.23
CA GLU A 118 9.53 4.31 -0.15
C GLU A 118 8.98 3.83 -1.50
N ALA A 119 7.67 3.92 -1.71
CA ALA A 119 7.05 3.58 -2.99
C ALA A 119 7.65 4.39 -4.14
N GLN A 120 7.93 5.67 -3.92
CA GLN A 120 8.64 6.52 -4.89
C GLN A 120 10.07 6.03 -5.13
N ARG A 121 10.79 5.60 -4.09
CA ARG A 121 12.14 5.03 -4.25
C ARG A 121 12.11 3.79 -5.16
N TRP A 122 11.09 2.94 -5.05
CA TRP A 122 10.93 1.80 -5.96
C TRP A 122 10.53 2.21 -7.37
N ALA A 123 9.54 3.12 -7.52
CA ALA A 123 9.11 3.62 -8.83
C ALA A 123 10.28 4.24 -9.61
N ASP A 124 11.18 4.93 -8.92
CA ASP A 124 12.39 5.55 -9.46
C ASP A 124 13.46 4.53 -9.92
N GLN A 125 13.22 3.22 -9.84
CA GLN A 125 14.11 2.20 -10.40
C GLN A 125 13.82 1.88 -11.87
N CYS A 126 12.71 2.37 -12.42
CA CYS A 126 12.37 2.30 -13.85
C CYS A 126 12.50 0.89 -14.46
N ARG A 127 12.10 -0.14 -13.71
CA ARG A 127 12.10 -1.53 -14.19
C ARG A 127 11.29 -1.62 -15.49
N PRO A 128 11.74 -2.34 -16.54
CA PRO A 128 10.90 -2.54 -17.71
C PRO A 128 9.54 -3.14 -17.32
N PRO A 129 8.41 -2.65 -17.87
CA PRO A 129 7.11 -3.24 -17.63
C PRO A 129 7.09 -4.72 -18.02
N GLN A 130 6.26 -5.50 -17.34
CA GLN A 130 6.09 -6.94 -17.56
C GLN A 130 4.60 -7.29 -17.49
N SER A 131 4.22 -8.51 -17.88
CA SER A 131 2.84 -9.00 -17.73
C SER A 131 2.42 -9.06 -16.25
N VAL A 132 3.37 -9.41 -15.37
CA VAL A 132 3.25 -9.27 -13.91
C VAL A 132 4.34 -8.32 -13.46
N GLU A 133 3.96 -7.20 -12.84
CA GLU A 133 4.90 -6.17 -12.45
C GLU A 133 5.90 -6.67 -11.39
N GLU A 134 7.13 -6.18 -11.50
CA GLU A 134 8.19 -6.50 -10.54
C GLU A 134 7.94 -5.74 -9.22
N HIS A 135 8.02 -6.49 -8.13
CA HIS A 135 7.98 -5.95 -6.77
C HIS A 135 9.40 -5.90 -6.17
N ASP A 136 9.70 -4.85 -5.40
CA ASP A 136 10.96 -4.77 -4.66
C ASP A 136 11.09 -5.88 -3.61
N THR A 137 12.35 -6.22 -3.28
CA THR A 137 12.67 -7.38 -2.44
C THR A 137 12.21 -7.23 -0.98
N CYS A 138 12.30 -6.02 -0.41
CA CYS A 138 11.89 -5.76 0.96
C CYS A 138 11.53 -4.28 1.13
N ARG A 139 10.32 -4.04 1.66
CA ARG A 139 9.78 -2.71 1.97
C ARG A 139 9.13 -2.64 3.36
N ASP A 140 9.43 -3.64 4.18
CA ASP A 140 8.80 -3.82 5.48
C ASP A 140 9.30 -2.79 6.47
N LEU A 141 8.36 -2.21 7.21
CA LEU A 141 8.66 -1.39 8.38
C LEU A 141 9.12 -2.28 9.54
N TYR A 142 9.77 -1.69 10.55
CA TYR A 142 10.16 -2.43 11.75
C TYR A 142 8.95 -2.97 12.52
N SER A 143 7.83 -2.25 12.48
CA SER A 143 6.61 -2.60 13.22
C SER A 143 5.63 -3.49 12.48
N LEU A 144 5.69 -3.56 11.14
CA LEU A 144 4.71 -4.27 10.33
C LEU A 144 5.21 -4.57 8.90
N LYS A 145 4.62 -5.59 8.29
CA LYS A 145 4.81 -5.92 6.87
C LYS A 145 4.04 -4.97 5.96
N VAL A 146 4.58 -4.69 4.78
CA VAL A 146 4.03 -3.72 3.82
C VAL A 146 3.81 -4.35 2.45
N GLY A 147 2.56 -4.30 2.01
CA GLY A 147 2.15 -4.70 0.67
C GLY A 147 2.51 -3.67 -0.38
N GLN A 148 2.41 -4.09 -1.64
CA GLN A 148 2.69 -3.22 -2.77
C GLN A 148 1.72 -3.56 -3.90
N CYS A 149 1.22 -2.50 -4.54
CA CYS A 149 0.53 -2.58 -5.80
C CYS A 149 1.32 -1.80 -6.85
N VAL A 150 1.57 -2.39 -8.01
CA VAL A 150 2.33 -1.75 -9.10
C VAL A 150 1.52 -1.78 -10.38
N ALA A 151 1.42 -0.64 -11.06
CA ALA A 151 0.80 -0.56 -12.38
C ALA A 151 1.66 0.28 -13.31
N SER A 152 1.84 -0.20 -14.54
CA SER A 152 2.45 0.56 -15.63
C SER A 152 1.46 0.76 -16.77
N VAL A 153 1.46 1.95 -17.34
CA VAL A 153 0.83 2.23 -18.63
C VAL A 153 1.92 2.59 -19.63
N VAL A 154 1.91 1.91 -20.76
CA VAL A 154 2.83 2.13 -21.87
C VAL A 154 2.12 2.94 -22.95
N GLY A 155 2.70 4.07 -23.34
CA GLY A 155 2.12 4.93 -24.36
C GLY A 155 2.60 6.37 -24.29
N THR A 156 2.33 7.13 -25.34
CA THR A 156 2.80 8.52 -25.47
C THR A 156 2.07 9.50 -24.55
N THR A 157 0.81 9.22 -24.22
CA THR A 157 -0.05 10.10 -23.42
C THR A 157 -0.17 9.57 -21.99
N PRO A 158 0.21 10.37 -20.98
CA PRO A 158 -0.01 10.03 -19.57
C PRO A 158 -1.49 9.82 -19.24
N VAL A 159 -1.78 8.84 -18.40
CA VAL A 159 -3.13 8.60 -17.85
C VAL A 159 -3.28 9.29 -16.49
N ARG A 160 -4.54 9.49 -16.07
CA ARG A 160 -4.84 10.01 -14.72
C ARG A 160 -4.44 8.98 -13.67
N VAL A 161 -3.95 9.42 -12.53
CA VAL A 161 -3.43 8.51 -11.48
C VAL A 161 -4.51 7.61 -10.90
N GLU A 162 -5.75 8.09 -10.80
CA GLU A 162 -6.90 7.31 -10.37
C GLU A 162 -7.25 6.19 -11.37
N GLN A 163 -7.03 6.37 -12.67
CA GLN A 163 -7.23 5.32 -13.68
C GLN A 163 -6.21 4.19 -13.52
N MET A 164 -5.03 4.47 -12.98
CA MET A 164 -4.03 3.43 -12.69
C MET A 164 -4.44 2.57 -11.49
N VAL A 165 -5.22 3.12 -10.55
CA VAL A 165 -5.84 2.33 -9.46
C VAL A 165 -6.86 1.34 -10.04
N ASP A 166 -7.58 1.73 -11.09
CA ASP A 166 -8.55 0.86 -11.74
C ASP A 166 -7.91 -0.35 -12.42
N ILE A 167 -6.65 -0.26 -12.84
CA ILE A 167 -5.89 -1.40 -13.39
C ILE A 167 -5.81 -2.52 -12.34
N TRP A 168 -5.55 -2.19 -11.07
CA TRP A 168 -5.55 -3.17 -9.98
C TRP A 168 -6.95 -3.72 -9.73
N ASN A 169 -7.98 -2.88 -9.77
CA ASN A 169 -9.35 -3.30 -9.58
C ASN A 169 -9.82 -4.30 -10.68
N ILE A 170 -9.44 -4.04 -11.93
CA ILE A 170 -9.78 -4.92 -13.07
C ILE A 170 -9.20 -6.31 -12.90
N GLN A 171 -8.09 -6.49 -12.17
CA GLN A 171 -7.57 -7.84 -11.90
C GLN A 171 -8.59 -8.74 -11.18
N GLY A 172 -9.59 -8.17 -10.50
CA GLY A 172 -10.69 -8.90 -9.89
C GLY A 172 -11.47 -9.79 -10.87
N ILE A 173 -11.42 -9.55 -12.18
CA ILE A 173 -12.02 -10.44 -13.19
C ILE A 173 -11.37 -11.83 -13.21
N PHE A 174 -10.12 -11.94 -12.76
CA PHE A 174 -9.38 -13.19 -12.66
C PHE A 174 -9.50 -13.85 -11.28
N TYR A 175 -10.12 -13.17 -10.31
CA TYR A 175 -10.33 -13.72 -8.98
C TYR A 175 -11.62 -14.53 -8.95
N ASN A 176 -11.48 -15.85 -8.91
CA ASN A 176 -12.59 -16.81 -8.96
C ASN A 176 -12.80 -17.57 -7.64
N TYR A 177 -12.28 -17.03 -6.53
CA TYR A 177 -12.42 -17.61 -5.19
C TYR A 177 -13.40 -16.79 -4.34
N THR A 178 -13.78 -17.36 -3.21
CA THR A 178 -14.60 -16.71 -2.21
C THR A 178 -13.74 -15.75 -1.38
N VAL A 179 -14.30 -14.60 -1.00
CA VAL A 179 -13.56 -13.53 -0.29
C VAL A 179 -13.22 -13.88 1.16
N ASP A 180 -13.84 -14.91 1.72
CA ASP A 180 -13.55 -15.47 3.04
C ASP A 180 -12.24 -16.30 3.05
N TYR A 181 -11.71 -16.68 1.88
CA TYR A 181 -10.49 -17.48 1.77
C TYR A 181 -9.63 -17.03 0.58
N TYR A 182 -8.54 -16.33 0.88
CA TYR A 182 -7.61 -15.87 -0.14
C TYR A 182 -6.69 -16.98 -0.63
N VAL A 183 -6.75 -17.23 -1.93
CA VAL A 183 -5.77 -18.05 -2.66
C VAL A 183 -4.83 -17.11 -3.41
N PRO A 184 -3.51 -17.13 -3.14
CA PRO A 184 -2.57 -16.33 -3.92
C PRO A 184 -2.47 -16.81 -5.37
N PRO A 185 -2.23 -15.89 -6.34
CA PRO A 185 -2.01 -16.28 -7.74
C PRO A 185 -0.79 -17.20 -7.84
N ARG A 186 -0.90 -18.25 -8.67
CA ARG A 186 0.18 -19.21 -8.90
C ARG A 186 1.12 -18.69 -9.99
N ASN A 187 2.35 -19.19 -10.01
CA ASN A 187 3.27 -18.89 -11.10
C ASN A 187 2.66 -19.32 -12.45
N GLY A 188 2.64 -18.40 -13.41
CA GLY A 188 2.08 -18.63 -14.74
C GLY A 188 0.55 -18.54 -14.83
N SER A 189 -0.18 -18.25 -13.75
CA SER A 189 -1.61 -17.93 -13.82
C SER A 189 -1.85 -16.45 -14.05
N ALA A 190 -3.11 -16.09 -14.35
CA ALA A 190 -3.55 -14.70 -14.27
C ALA A 190 -3.27 -14.13 -12.86
N TYR A 191 -2.88 -12.87 -12.81
CA TYR A 191 -2.47 -12.19 -11.59
C TYR A 191 -3.59 -11.29 -11.06
N TYR A 192 -3.88 -11.41 -9.76
CA TYR A 192 -4.88 -10.61 -9.04
C TYR A 192 -4.42 -10.20 -7.63
N GLY A 193 -3.09 -10.22 -7.40
CA GLY A 193 -2.52 -9.87 -6.11
C GLY A 193 -2.76 -8.42 -5.71
N ASP A 194 -2.77 -7.49 -6.67
CA ASP A 194 -3.00 -6.07 -6.38
C ASP A 194 -4.46 -5.82 -5.98
N PHE A 195 -5.41 -6.46 -6.69
CA PHE A 195 -6.84 -6.45 -6.35
C PHE A 195 -7.05 -6.90 -4.89
N ALA A 196 -6.48 -8.05 -4.53
CA ALA A 196 -6.62 -8.60 -3.20
C ALA A 196 -6.00 -7.66 -2.14
N GLN A 197 -4.82 -7.12 -2.38
CA GLN A 197 -4.14 -6.22 -1.43
C GLN A 197 -4.87 -4.89 -1.25
N MET A 198 -5.36 -4.27 -2.32
CA MET A 198 -6.05 -2.98 -2.22
C MET A 198 -7.43 -3.10 -1.53
N LEU A 199 -8.07 -4.27 -1.64
CA LEU A 199 -9.36 -4.56 -1.01
C LEU A 199 -9.23 -5.32 0.32
N TRP A 200 -8.04 -5.66 0.78
CA TRP A 200 -7.87 -6.35 2.06
C TRP A 200 -8.39 -5.48 3.23
N SER A 201 -9.37 -5.98 4.00
CA SER A 201 -10.11 -5.20 4.99
C SER A 201 -9.22 -4.62 6.09
N GLY A 202 -8.16 -5.35 6.47
CA GLY A 202 -7.21 -4.97 7.52
C GLY A 202 -6.26 -3.81 7.16
N SER A 203 -6.09 -3.48 5.88
CA SER A 203 -5.27 -2.34 5.45
C SER A 203 -5.95 -1.01 5.81
N TYR A 204 -5.20 -0.09 6.40
CA TYR A 204 -5.69 1.26 6.72
C TYR A 204 -4.69 2.39 6.39
N MET A 205 -3.53 2.05 5.85
CA MET A 205 -2.49 3.01 5.46
C MET A 205 -2.06 2.76 4.01
N VAL A 206 -1.85 3.84 3.27
CA VAL A 206 -1.33 3.77 1.90
C VAL A 206 -0.41 4.95 1.63
N GLY A 207 0.60 4.76 0.79
CA GLY A 207 1.37 5.85 0.23
C GLY A 207 1.99 5.43 -1.09
N CYS A 208 1.97 6.32 -2.08
CA CYS A 208 2.34 5.96 -3.44
C CYS A 208 3.43 6.86 -4.02
N GLY A 209 4.11 6.35 -5.03
CA GLY A 209 5.08 7.04 -5.86
C GLY A 209 4.75 6.91 -7.34
N LEU A 210 5.11 7.93 -8.11
CA LEU A 210 4.84 8.02 -9.54
C LEU A 210 6.15 8.25 -10.29
N SER A 211 6.40 7.48 -11.33
CA SER A 211 7.55 7.69 -12.22
C SER A 211 7.09 7.72 -13.66
N ARG A 212 7.80 8.49 -14.50
CA ARG A 212 7.63 8.48 -15.95
C ARG A 212 9.01 8.38 -16.58
N PHE A 213 9.21 7.39 -17.44
CA PHE A 213 10.52 7.07 -18.03
C PHE A 213 10.37 6.38 -19.37
N MET A 214 11.47 6.14 -20.06
CA MET A 214 11.52 5.33 -21.28
C MET A 214 12.06 3.94 -20.94
N ALA A 215 11.41 2.88 -21.41
CA ALA A 215 11.91 1.51 -21.28
C ALA A 215 11.62 0.68 -22.54
N GLN A 216 12.39 -0.41 -22.70
CA GLN A 216 12.14 -1.39 -23.74
C GLN A 216 10.81 -2.09 -23.49
N TRP A 217 9.93 -2.07 -24.48
CA TRP A 217 8.66 -2.78 -24.50
C TRP A 217 8.42 -3.31 -25.91
N LYS A 218 8.28 -4.64 -26.05
CA LYS A 218 8.11 -5.32 -27.36
C LYS A 218 9.14 -4.90 -28.42
N GLY A 219 10.42 -4.83 -28.01
CA GLY A 219 11.55 -4.52 -28.90
C GLY A 219 11.68 -3.05 -29.30
N ARG A 220 10.90 -2.14 -28.70
CA ARG A 220 11.01 -0.69 -28.94
C ARG A 220 11.08 0.08 -27.63
N MET A 221 11.80 1.20 -27.65
CA MET A 221 11.78 2.15 -26.53
C MET A 221 10.42 2.85 -26.48
N GLN A 222 9.70 2.70 -25.38
CA GLN A 222 8.37 3.27 -25.16
C GLN A 222 8.34 4.13 -23.91
N ARG A 223 7.44 5.12 -23.90
CA ARG A 223 7.11 5.89 -22.70
C ARG A 223 6.32 5.02 -21.74
N VAL A 224 6.73 5.03 -20.48
CA VAL A 224 6.09 4.31 -19.39
C VAL A 224 5.70 5.30 -18.29
N GLN A 225 4.46 5.23 -17.85
CA GLN A 225 4.01 5.84 -16.59
C GLN A 225 3.79 4.72 -15.59
N ARG A 226 4.48 4.76 -14.44
CA ARG A 226 4.34 3.77 -13.38
C ARG A 226 3.88 4.38 -12.07
N LEU A 227 2.85 3.78 -11.49
CA LEU A 227 2.36 4.04 -10.14
C LEU A 227 2.72 2.84 -9.26
N VAL A 228 3.36 3.10 -8.13
CA VAL A 228 3.63 2.14 -7.06
C VAL A 228 2.91 2.63 -5.82
N CYS A 229 2.07 1.81 -5.20
CA CYS A 229 1.46 2.09 -3.90
C CYS A 229 1.92 1.07 -2.88
N ASN A 230 2.51 1.52 -1.78
CA ASN A 230 2.76 0.69 -0.61
C ASN A 230 1.52 0.76 0.30
N VAL A 231 0.99 -0.40 0.69
CA VAL A 231 -0.24 -0.55 1.48
C VAL A 231 0.08 -1.28 2.77
N ALA A 232 -0.41 -0.76 3.89
CA ALA A 232 -0.09 -1.30 5.21
C ALA A 232 -1.33 -1.43 6.12
N PRO A 233 -1.39 -2.52 6.92
CA PRO A 233 -0.50 -3.69 6.88
C PRO A 233 -0.61 -4.50 5.57
N TYR A 234 0.38 -5.36 5.29
CA TYR A 234 0.33 -6.31 4.18
C TYR A 234 -0.77 -7.36 4.37
N GLY A 235 -1.50 -7.69 3.30
CA GLY A 235 -2.45 -8.80 3.26
C GLY A 235 -3.23 -8.85 1.95
N PRO A 236 -4.15 -9.81 1.78
CA PRO A 236 -4.36 -10.94 2.67
C PRO A 236 -3.20 -11.93 2.54
N GLN A 237 -2.86 -12.63 3.62
CA GLN A 237 -2.00 -13.81 3.50
C GLN A 237 -2.83 -14.98 2.96
N ALA A 238 -2.17 -16.00 2.42
CA ALA A 238 -2.84 -17.23 2.01
C ALA A 238 -3.75 -17.73 3.15
N THR A 239 -4.94 -18.20 2.79
CA THR A 239 -6.00 -18.68 3.68
C THR A 239 -6.73 -17.64 4.53
N GLN A 240 -6.27 -16.39 4.57
CA GLN A 240 -7.00 -15.32 5.24
C GLN A 240 -8.13 -14.78 4.37
N ALA A 241 -9.20 -14.29 4.98
CA ALA A 241 -10.23 -13.55 4.27
C ALA A 241 -9.64 -12.25 3.67
N ILE A 242 -10.05 -11.91 2.44
CA ILE A 242 -9.85 -10.57 1.88
C ILE A 242 -10.66 -9.57 2.71
N TRP A 243 -11.90 -9.91 3.01
CA TRP A 243 -12.73 -9.23 4.00
C TRP A 243 -13.73 -10.21 4.60
N THR A 244 -14.27 -9.87 5.76
CA THR A 244 -15.27 -10.71 6.41
C THR A 244 -16.65 -10.40 5.82
N PRO A 245 -17.38 -11.38 5.27
CA PRO A 245 -18.73 -11.16 4.77
C PRO A 245 -19.69 -10.72 5.88
N GLY A 246 -20.54 -9.73 5.61
CA GLY A 246 -21.57 -9.30 6.56
C GLY A 246 -22.11 -7.91 6.28
N SER A 247 -23.04 -7.45 7.12
CA SER A 247 -23.62 -6.11 6.97
C SER A 247 -22.54 -5.03 7.05
N PRO A 248 -22.58 -3.99 6.18
CA PRO A 248 -21.50 -3.01 6.09
C PRO A 248 -21.17 -2.36 7.42
N ALA A 249 -19.87 -2.35 7.79
CA ALA A 249 -19.36 -1.80 9.05
C ALA A 249 -20.02 -2.35 10.35
N SER A 250 -20.69 -3.51 10.31
CA SER A 250 -21.32 -4.09 11.50
C SER A 250 -20.34 -4.70 12.51
N HIS A 251 -19.13 -5.06 12.05
CA HIS A 251 -18.07 -5.67 12.88
C HIS A 251 -16.73 -5.01 12.59
N CYS A 252 -16.62 -3.73 12.92
CA CYS A 252 -15.37 -3.01 12.76
C CYS A 252 -14.23 -3.59 13.62
N PRO A 253 -12.97 -3.60 13.12
CA PRO A 253 -11.83 -4.03 13.91
C PRO A 253 -11.70 -3.28 15.23
N HIS A 254 -11.04 -3.90 16.22
CA HIS A 254 -10.89 -3.32 17.55
C HIS A 254 -10.36 -1.87 17.52
N LYS A 255 -11.05 -0.97 18.23
CA LYS A 255 -10.86 0.51 18.25
C LYS A 255 -11.28 1.28 17.00
N ALA A 256 -11.67 0.60 15.92
CA ALA A 256 -12.34 1.25 14.80
C ALA A 256 -13.86 1.30 15.05
N MET A 257 -14.52 2.22 14.35
CA MET A 257 -15.97 2.42 14.43
C MET A 257 -16.56 2.65 13.03
N PRO A 258 -17.88 2.45 12.83
CA PRO A 258 -18.51 2.76 11.57
C PRO A 258 -18.32 4.23 11.18
N ASN A 259 -18.03 4.47 9.90
CA ASN A 259 -17.99 5.83 9.38
C ASN A 259 -19.40 6.39 9.27
N LEU A 260 -19.68 7.44 10.06
CA LEU A 260 -21.00 8.08 10.16
C LEU A 260 -21.51 8.68 8.84
N LYS A 261 -20.65 8.81 7.82
CA LYS A 261 -21.06 9.23 6.46
C LYS A 261 -21.82 8.14 5.68
N GLY A 262 -22.05 6.95 6.26
CA GLY A 262 -22.91 5.92 5.68
C GLY A 262 -22.30 5.20 4.48
N ASN A 263 -20.98 5.14 4.36
CA ASN A 263 -20.30 4.54 3.21
C ASN A 263 -19.83 3.09 3.44
N GLY A 264 -20.31 2.43 4.50
CA GLY A 264 -19.98 1.03 4.83
C GLY A 264 -18.55 0.79 5.32
N LEU A 265 -17.72 1.82 5.48
CA LEU A 265 -16.33 1.68 5.94
C LEU A 265 -16.22 1.85 7.46
N CYS A 266 -15.23 1.16 8.02
CA CYS A 266 -14.73 1.35 9.38
C CYS A 266 -13.62 2.41 9.40
N VAL A 267 -13.57 3.21 10.47
CA VAL A 267 -12.57 4.27 10.65
C VAL A 267 -11.98 4.21 12.05
N TYR A 268 -10.68 4.48 12.13
CA TYR A 268 -10.04 4.79 13.41
C TYR A 268 -10.32 6.27 13.78
N PRO A 269 -10.52 6.58 15.08
CA PRO A 269 -10.77 7.95 15.53
C PRO A 269 -9.55 8.87 15.34
N GLU A 270 -8.34 8.31 15.25
CA GLU A 270 -7.11 9.06 15.06
C GLU A 270 -7.06 9.78 13.71
N SER A 271 -6.65 11.05 13.74
CA SER A 271 -6.38 11.78 12.50
C SER A 271 -5.21 11.17 11.72
N ARG A 272 -5.17 11.39 10.41
CA ARG A 272 -4.03 11.01 9.53
C ARG A 272 -2.68 11.42 10.13
N ARG A 273 -2.59 12.66 10.67
CA ARG A 273 -1.36 13.19 11.27
C ARG A 273 -0.98 12.45 12.56
N ALA A 274 -1.96 12.00 13.34
CA ALA A 274 -1.72 11.22 14.55
C ALA A 274 -1.21 9.81 14.21
N VAL A 275 -1.84 9.15 13.22
CA VAL A 275 -1.39 7.84 12.72
C VAL A 275 0.06 7.92 12.21
N GLU A 276 0.37 8.91 11.38
CA GLU A 276 1.71 9.13 10.84
C GLU A 276 2.75 9.36 11.93
N LYS A 277 2.48 10.25 12.90
CA LYS A 277 3.37 10.50 14.04
C LYS A 277 3.56 9.26 14.93
N ALA A 278 2.50 8.49 15.17
CA ALA A 278 2.56 7.28 15.98
C ALA A 278 3.43 6.21 15.30
N LEU A 279 3.25 6.02 13.99
CA LEU A 279 4.07 5.13 13.19
C LEU A 279 5.55 5.54 13.23
N GLU A 280 5.86 6.81 12.93
CA GLU A 280 7.24 7.32 12.97
C GLU A 280 7.92 7.14 14.34
N ARG A 281 7.19 7.38 15.44
CA ARG A 281 7.70 7.17 16.80
C ARG A 281 8.03 5.69 17.02
N ARG A 282 7.08 4.80 16.72
CA ARG A 282 7.24 3.35 16.88
C ARG A 282 8.42 2.83 16.06
N GLU A 283 8.53 3.24 14.80
CA GLU A 283 9.63 2.85 13.92
C GLU A 283 10.99 3.32 14.46
N ARG A 284 11.06 4.56 14.95
CA ARG A 284 12.27 5.11 15.54
C ARG A 284 12.70 4.32 16.77
N ASP A 285 11.77 4.00 17.67
CA ASP A 285 12.07 3.27 18.89
C ASP A 285 12.57 1.84 18.60
N LEU A 286 11.91 1.15 17.67
CA LEU A 286 12.32 -0.19 17.21
C LEU A 286 13.69 -0.17 16.52
N SER A 287 13.95 0.81 15.66
CA SER A 287 15.25 0.95 14.99
C SER A 287 16.41 1.20 15.98
N ARG A 288 16.16 1.93 17.08
CA ARG A 288 17.15 2.25 18.12
C ARG A 288 17.41 1.08 19.07
N ALA A 289 16.38 0.29 19.40
CA ALA A 289 16.53 -0.90 20.23
C ALA A 289 17.57 -1.89 19.65
N LYS A 290 17.64 -1.99 18.32
CA LYS A 290 18.68 -2.74 17.59
C LYS A 290 20.10 -2.22 17.86
N ARG A 291 20.30 -0.89 17.87
CA ARG A 291 21.62 -0.27 18.11
C ARG A 291 22.15 -0.57 19.52
N LYS A 292 21.26 -0.59 20.52
CA LYS A 292 21.60 -0.96 21.91
C LYS A 292 21.97 -2.45 22.06
N LYS A 293 21.29 -3.36 21.34
CA LYS A 293 21.68 -4.79 21.33
C LYS A 293 23.02 -5.03 20.65
N LYS A 294 23.37 -4.29 19.59
CA LYS A 294 24.64 -4.44 18.85
C LYS A 294 25.86 -3.86 19.60
N THR A 295 25.66 -2.97 20.58
CA THR A 295 26.73 -2.31 21.35
C THR A 295 27.07 -3.02 22.67
N ARG A 296 26.22 -3.95 23.14
CA ARG A 296 26.56 -4.84 24.26
C ARG A 296 27.39 -6.02 23.74
N LYS A 297 28.71 -5.99 23.92
CA LYS A 297 29.53 -7.22 23.86
C LYS A 297 29.01 -8.20 24.92
N PRO A 298 28.96 -9.52 24.65
CA PRO A 298 28.56 -10.49 25.66
C PRO A 298 29.58 -10.46 26.82
N PRO A 299 29.14 -10.43 28.09
CA PRO A 299 30.04 -10.68 29.20
C PRO A 299 30.55 -12.11 29.10
N LYS A 300 31.83 -12.32 29.45
CA LYS A 300 32.39 -13.67 29.63
C LYS A 300 31.59 -14.39 30.72
N SER A 301 31.35 -15.67 30.48
CA SER A 301 30.57 -16.61 31.28
C SER A 301 30.76 -16.49 32.80
N GLY A 302 29.67 -16.20 33.51
CA GLY A 302 29.51 -16.40 34.95
C GLY A 302 28.15 -17.06 35.21
N LYS A 303 28.14 -18.14 36.00
CA LYS A 303 27.00 -19.03 36.23
C LYS A 303 25.93 -18.42 37.18
N VAL A 304 24.69 -18.92 37.01
CA VAL A 304 23.56 -19.00 37.99
C VAL A 304 22.75 -17.68 38.17
N ARG A 305 21.41 -17.61 38.27
CA ARG A 305 20.27 -18.55 38.52
C ARG A 305 19.01 -18.04 37.78
N ARG A 306 18.07 -18.96 37.49
CA ARG A 306 16.69 -18.68 37.01
C ARG A 306 15.86 -18.01 38.10
N ASP A 307 14.85 -17.22 37.68
CA ASP A 307 13.44 -17.37 38.09
C ASP A 307 12.48 -16.48 37.25
N LEU A 308 11.54 -17.14 36.52
CA LEU A 308 10.15 -16.77 36.14
C LEU A 308 9.83 -15.61 35.13
N PRO A 309 8.71 -15.69 34.39
CA PRO A 309 8.55 -16.47 33.16
C PRO A 309 8.29 -15.63 31.89
N GLU A 310 8.65 -16.20 30.73
CA GLU A 310 8.36 -15.68 29.39
C GLU A 310 6.85 -15.70 29.08
N VAL A 311 6.34 -14.59 28.54
CA VAL A 311 5.08 -14.57 27.79
C VAL A 311 5.42 -14.94 26.35
N SER A 312 4.93 -16.11 25.96
CA SER A 312 5.24 -16.85 24.75
C SER A 312 4.71 -16.20 23.46
N ASP A 313 5.54 -16.33 22.43
CA ASP A 313 5.20 -16.22 21.02
C ASP A 313 3.95 -17.08 20.69
N TYR A 314 3.06 -16.52 19.87
CA TYR A 314 1.93 -17.27 19.31
C TYR A 314 2.45 -18.19 18.20
N ASP A 315 2.59 -19.47 18.54
CA ASP A 315 2.85 -20.56 17.60
C ASP A 315 1.54 -21.19 17.10
N TYR A 316 1.61 -21.66 15.86
CA TYR A 316 0.55 -22.22 15.04
C TYR A 316 0.30 -23.67 15.45
N GLY A 317 -0.94 -24.00 15.83
CA GLY A 317 -1.35 -25.34 16.24
C GLY A 317 -2.33 -25.95 15.25
N ASP A 318 -1.91 -27.07 14.68
CA ASP A 318 -2.61 -27.99 13.79
C ASP A 318 -3.54 -28.96 14.54
N GLU A 319 -4.47 -29.52 13.77
CA GLU A 319 -5.34 -30.68 13.98
C GLU A 319 -6.62 -30.61 14.85
N GLY A 320 -7.75 -30.90 14.17
CA GLY A 320 -9.01 -31.33 14.77
C GLY A 320 -10.05 -31.74 13.71
N LYS A 321 -9.99 -32.98 13.23
CA LYS A 321 -11.05 -33.63 12.40
C LYS A 321 -12.41 -33.66 13.11
N PRO A 322 -13.54 -33.53 12.38
CA PRO A 322 -14.81 -34.10 12.83
C PRO A 322 -15.18 -35.38 12.06
N ARG A 323 -15.66 -36.41 12.79
CA ARG A 323 -16.37 -37.60 12.25
C ARG A 323 -17.90 -37.34 12.21
N PRO A 324 -18.66 -38.14 11.43
CA PRO A 324 -19.88 -37.68 10.78
C PRO A 324 -21.13 -37.84 11.66
N THR A 325 -22.05 -36.89 11.50
CA THR A 325 -23.47 -37.07 11.86
C THR A 325 -24.32 -37.09 10.60
N ARG A 326 -25.31 -37.98 10.64
CA ARG A 326 -26.15 -38.49 9.55
C ARG A 326 -27.49 -37.73 9.57
N GLN A 327 -28.13 -37.64 8.39
CA GLN A 327 -29.54 -37.29 8.10
C GLN A 327 -29.84 -35.78 8.00
N ASN A 328 -30.54 -35.23 7.00
CA ASN A 328 -31.41 -35.81 5.97
C ASN A 328 -31.26 -35.10 4.61
N LYS A 329 -31.33 -35.90 3.54
CA LYS A 329 -31.49 -35.47 2.15
C LYS A 329 -32.89 -34.85 1.99
N MET A 330 -32.97 -33.62 1.50
CA MET A 330 -34.09 -33.19 0.66
C MET A 330 -33.48 -32.76 -0.68
N VAL A 331 -33.70 -33.60 -1.68
CA VAL A 331 -33.28 -33.38 -3.06
C VAL A 331 -34.23 -32.35 -3.65
N LEU A 332 -33.71 -31.17 -4.00
CA LEU A 332 -34.36 -30.28 -4.95
C LEU A 332 -33.43 -30.08 -6.14
N THR A 333 -33.63 -30.92 -7.15
CA THR A 333 -33.03 -30.77 -8.47
C THR A 333 -33.57 -29.49 -9.12
N THR A 334 -32.72 -28.49 -9.31
CA THR A 334 -32.89 -27.51 -10.39
C THR A 334 -31.54 -27.24 -11.05
N THR A 335 -31.47 -27.60 -12.32
CA THR A 335 -30.37 -27.39 -13.25
C THR A 335 -30.23 -25.90 -13.55
N ALA A 336 -29.39 -25.19 -12.80
CA ALA A 336 -29.02 -23.81 -13.11
C ALA A 336 -27.76 -23.80 -14.00
N LYS A 337 -27.97 -23.58 -15.30
CA LYS A 337 -26.90 -23.31 -16.28
C LYS A 337 -26.06 -22.13 -15.81
N SER A 338 -24.74 -22.28 -15.83
CA SER A 338 -23.78 -21.24 -15.47
C SER A 338 -23.91 -20.04 -16.40
N VAL A 339 -24.31 -18.89 -15.86
CA VAL A 339 -24.31 -17.62 -16.59
C VAL A 339 -23.02 -16.87 -16.25
N HIS A 340 -22.22 -16.57 -17.28
CA HIS A 340 -20.90 -15.93 -17.17
C HIS A 340 -20.97 -14.51 -16.55
N PRO A 341 -19.97 -14.10 -15.74
CA PRO A 341 -20.02 -12.93 -14.83
C PRO A 341 -19.67 -11.55 -15.44
N ILE A 342 -19.67 -11.38 -16.77
CA ILE A 342 -19.01 -10.21 -17.40
C ILE A 342 -19.88 -8.95 -17.49
N MET A 343 -21.21 -9.11 -17.48
CA MET A 343 -22.13 -7.96 -17.66
C MET A 343 -22.18 -7.00 -16.46
N SER A 344 -21.77 -7.44 -15.27
CA SER A 344 -21.90 -6.66 -14.03
C SER A 344 -20.71 -5.75 -13.74
N LEU A 345 -19.51 -6.07 -14.27
CA LEU A 345 -18.32 -5.21 -14.17
C LEU A 345 -18.44 -3.95 -15.03
N ILE A 346 -19.18 -4.01 -16.13
CA ILE A 346 -19.36 -2.90 -17.10
C ILE A 346 -20.02 -1.67 -16.44
N LYS A 347 -20.85 -1.85 -15.40
CA LYS A 347 -21.53 -0.74 -14.70
C LYS A 347 -20.65 0.01 -13.68
N LEU A 348 -19.48 -0.52 -13.34
CA LEU A 348 -18.56 0.04 -12.32
C LEU A 348 -17.26 0.58 -12.94
N ILE A 349 -17.07 0.34 -14.23
CA ILE A 349 -16.05 0.96 -15.06
C ILE A 349 -16.68 2.28 -15.57
N PRO A 350 -16.04 3.46 -15.39
CA PRO A 350 -16.38 4.66 -16.17
C PRO A 350 -16.62 4.30 -17.64
N SER A 351 -17.48 5.03 -18.35
CA SER A 351 -17.74 4.74 -19.77
C SER A 351 -16.41 4.56 -20.53
N MET A 352 -16.34 3.67 -21.51
CA MET A 352 -15.13 3.52 -22.35
C MET A 352 -14.71 4.84 -23.00
N ALA A 353 -15.62 5.80 -23.12
CA ALA A 353 -15.36 7.19 -23.54
C ALA A 353 -14.46 7.99 -22.59
N ASP A 354 -14.34 7.59 -21.32
CA ASP A 354 -13.51 8.25 -20.30
C ASP A 354 -12.05 7.76 -20.30
N TYR A 355 -11.73 6.70 -21.06
CA TYR A 355 -10.40 6.13 -21.16
C TYR A 355 -9.73 6.54 -22.48
N PRO A 356 -8.45 6.97 -22.46
CA PRO A 356 -7.74 7.24 -23.70
C PRO A 356 -7.63 5.96 -24.54
N ALA A 357 -7.68 6.08 -25.87
CA ALA A 357 -7.68 4.96 -26.83
C ALA A 357 -6.51 3.95 -26.70
N ASN A 358 -5.52 4.27 -25.87
CA ASN A 358 -4.33 3.47 -25.57
C ASN A 358 -4.33 2.87 -24.15
N PHE A 359 -5.44 2.92 -23.40
CA PHE A 359 -5.61 2.14 -22.15
C PHE A 359 -5.23 0.68 -22.45
N PRO A 360 -4.44 -0.02 -21.61
CA PRO A 360 -3.72 -1.22 -22.02
C PRO A 360 -4.65 -2.24 -22.66
N LYS A 361 -4.67 -2.22 -24.00
CA LYS A 361 -5.54 -3.03 -24.84
C LYS A 361 -5.27 -4.50 -24.55
N GLU A 362 -4.03 -4.85 -24.22
CA GLU A 362 -3.61 -6.18 -23.80
C GLU A 362 -4.21 -6.69 -22.49
N LEU A 363 -4.54 -5.84 -21.51
CA LEU A 363 -5.26 -6.31 -20.32
C LEU A 363 -6.67 -6.75 -20.70
N MET A 364 -7.28 -6.06 -21.66
CA MET A 364 -8.61 -6.35 -22.20
C MET A 364 -8.59 -7.46 -23.27
N ASP A 365 -7.55 -7.54 -24.10
CA ASP A 365 -7.37 -8.52 -25.17
C ASP A 365 -6.98 -9.88 -24.58
N ASN A 366 -6.14 -9.90 -23.52
CA ASN A 366 -5.88 -11.13 -22.77
C ASN A 366 -7.14 -11.56 -22.01
N ALA A 367 -7.90 -10.63 -21.42
CA ALA A 367 -9.21 -10.96 -20.85
C ALA A 367 -10.15 -11.55 -21.90
N ALA A 368 -10.19 -10.98 -23.11
CA ALA A 368 -10.99 -11.45 -24.25
C ALA A 368 -10.58 -12.84 -24.75
N SER A 369 -9.28 -13.18 -24.68
CA SER A 369 -8.78 -14.52 -25.03
C SER A 369 -9.26 -15.64 -24.09
N TYR A 370 -9.78 -15.27 -22.90
CA TYR A 370 -10.42 -16.19 -21.95
C TYR A 370 -11.97 -16.14 -22.00
N LEU A 371 -12.56 -15.40 -22.95
CA LEU A 371 -14.00 -15.33 -23.15
C LEU A 371 -14.45 -16.32 -24.22
N SER A 372 -15.58 -17.00 -23.98
CA SER A 372 -16.17 -17.89 -24.98
C SER A 372 -16.63 -17.10 -26.22
N PRO A 373 -16.73 -17.72 -27.42
CA PRO A 373 -17.07 -17.02 -28.67
C PRO A 373 -18.38 -16.23 -28.63
N SER A 374 -19.31 -16.63 -27.76
CA SER A 374 -20.61 -15.97 -27.54
C SER A 374 -20.51 -14.62 -26.78
N LEU A 375 -19.39 -14.37 -26.10
CA LEU A 375 -19.11 -13.12 -25.38
C LEU A 375 -18.36 -12.10 -26.24
N LEU A 376 -17.64 -12.57 -27.27
CA LEU A 376 -16.93 -11.71 -28.21
C LEU A 376 -17.91 -10.94 -29.12
N THR A 377 -19.03 -11.57 -29.50
CA THR A 377 -20.09 -10.95 -30.31
C THR A 377 -20.85 -9.86 -29.57
N ILE A 378 -20.98 -9.96 -28.24
CA ILE A 378 -21.62 -8.93 -27.41
C ILE A 378 -20.68 -7.72 -27.24
N LEU A 379 -19.37 -7.94 -27.16
CA LEU A 379 -18.38 -6.86 -27.08
C LEU A 379 -18.35 -5.99 -28.34
N VAL A 380 -18.61 -6.58 -29.52
CA VAL A 380 -18.63 -5.88 -30.81
C VAL A 380 -19.93 -5.09 -31.03
N LEU A 381 -21.01 -5.41 -30.31
CA LEU A 381 -22.30 -4.70 -30.41
C LEU A 381 -22.44 -3.52 -29.43
N PHE A 382 -21.48 -3.36 -28.50
CA PHE A 382 -21.46 -2.27 -27.49
C PHE A 382 -20.17 -1.41 -27.53
N LEU A 383 -19.30 -1.63 -28.52
CA LEU A 383 -18.30 -0.66 -29.00
C LEU A 383 -18.94 0.21 -30.08
#